data_AF-A0A956H352-F1
#
_entry.id   AF-A0A956H352-F1
#
_cell.length_a   1.000
_cell.length_b   1.000
_cell.length_c   1.000
_cell.angle_alpha   90.00
_cell.angle_beta   90.00
_cell.angle_gamma   90.00
#
_symmetry.space_group_name_H-M   'P 1'
#
loop_
_entity.id
_entity.type
_entity.pdbx_description
1 polymer ?
#
loop_
_entity_poly.entity_id
_entity_poly.type
_entity_poly.pdbx_seq_one_letter_code
_entity_poly.pdbx_strand_id
1 'polypeptide(L)'
;MTRGWSVLLGSLASVACSPVPADPGAHDPGLVLLAQREQPTPGPHLAELRVHEAGGERLLYVANSNDVFAVYALGEGGLELLVDRVDGGDWGRCTTMAIHEGSANLYCGNDEVPWVRRYSLADPRAPQLQVEEPPTPMFAGLGTRDIEVVGDHLYFARSDFGLAWAAIGVDGSLGPEQTAGIVGNVRLLAGAGDRLWALTADRGLLMLGLDPQTGAPVELDQLALAGPALDLGLDEGSERAIVALGSQGAAIVGWDGSTLELEGRMLPPGVVSAADLEGDAAAVVTLTGAYLYDLREDALQRVTDRPGGGWLDDEPPIAGFVSAGGWDRSERSGSMNFARFSAGELLISDWTFIERLGVNLDGYPLGIDIQRAAYHGAAEAEVAFGVRNPGSLPQRLEVLSVGGERLDAFTLGPFETRAVTLDAARFEVAVPELLPVQVYDGGELVADVATVVLRRPTDAEWPVLEKGAPAPGDRFPMITVGRGPEGAIEPVTIPAAGLPQRVVFFGSDCVAMWAEVEDLIWRLRVGDLAGTGAFLESFDNLAPIRTARWQLDGLPWGFSSPEELPPEIVALNPWELPYDQAFNLEELPGAAYHPTDYELDADGRVIAVEREYRGTHPLFAASLSDGAGD
;
A
#
# COMPACT_ATOMS: atom_id res chain seq x y z
N MET A 1 -16.03 -21.71 14.74
CA MET A 1 -15.90 -23.18 14.90
C MET A 1 -14.59 -23.60 14.26
N THR A 2 -13.59 -23.95 15.06
CA THR A 2 -12.25 -24.32 14.60
C THR A 2 -12.26 -25.75 14.05
N ARG A 3 -12.06 -25.90 12.73
CA ARG A 3 -11.76 -27.20 12.10
C ARG A 3 -10.30 -27.22 11.70
N GLY A 4 -9.52 -28.01 12.42
CA GLY A 4 -8.11 -28.26 12.12
C GLY A 4 -7.95 -29.08 10.84
N TRP A 5 -7.01 -28.66 10.02
CA TRP A 5 -6.56 -29.38 8.83
C TRP A 5 -5.44 -30.35 9.24
N SER A 6 -5.61 -31.63 8.92
CA SER A 6 -4.57 -32.66 9.05
C SER A 6 -4.15 -33.10 7.65
N VAL A 7 -2.90 -32.82 7.27
CA VAL A 7 -2.32 -33.20 5.98
C VAL A 7 -1.78 -34.63 6.07
N LEU A 8 -2.16 -35.46 5.10
CA LEU A 8 -1.66 -36.82 4.88
C LEU A 8 -0.60 -36.76 3.77
N LEU A 9 0.67 -37.04 4.11
CA LEU A 9 1.78 -37.16 3.15
C LEU A 9 1.72 -38.51 2.43
N GLY A 10 1.49 -38.47 1.12
CA GLY A 10 1.56 -39.61 0.21
C GLY A 10 2.62 -39.40 -0.88
N SER A 11 3.39 -40.46 -1.15
CA SER A 11 4.58 -40.53 -2.01
C SER A 11 4.37 -40.13 -3.48
N LEU A 12 5.26 -39.27 -4.00
CA LEU A 12 5.40 -38.90 -5.42
C LEU A 12 6.10 -40.02 -6.23
N ALA A 13 5.48 -40.43 -7.34
CA ALA A 13 6.11 -41.25 -8.37
C ALA A 13 6.60 -40.35 -9.52
N SER A 14 7.84 -40.55 -9.94
CA SER A 14 8.53 -39.80 -10.99
C SER A 14 7.91 -40.02 -12.38
N VAL A 15 7.39 -38.95 -12.99
CA VAL A 15 7.02 -38.91 -14.42
C VAL A 15 8.19 -38.32 -15.21
N ALA A 16 8.65 -39.02 -16.25
CA ALA A 16 9.75 -38.58 -17.10
C ALA A 16 9.27 -37.58 -18.16
N CYS A 17 9.78 -36.33 -18.09
CA CYS A 17 9.59 -35.31 -19.12
C CYS A 17 10.72 -35.37 -20.17
N SER A 18 10.37 -35.05 -21.42
CA SER A 18 11.30 -34.88 -22.55
C SER A 18 12.35 -33.79 -22.25
N PRO A 19 13.58 -33.89 -22.81
CA PRO A 19 14.65 -32.94 -22.52
C PRO A 19 14.37 -31.56 -23.15
N VAL A 20 14.26 -30.55 -22.29
CA VAL A 20 14.34 -29.12 -22.62
C VAL A 20 15.81 -28.82 -23.01
N PRO A 21 16.08 -27.93 -23.99
CA PRO A 21 17.44 -27.48 -24.27
C PRO A 21 18.12 -26.96 -22.99
N ALA A 22 19.42 -27.18 -22.84
CA ALA A 22 20.18 -26.70 -21.68
C ALA A 22 20.10 -25.17 -21.61
N ASP A 23 19.41 -24.68 -20.58
CA ASP A 23 19.26 -23.27 -20.25
C ASP A 23 20.62 -22.66 -19.87
N PRO A 24 20.93 -21.40 -20.25
CA PRO A 24 21.92 -20.63 -19.51
C PRO A 24 21.52 -20.66 -18.03
N GLY A 25 22.46 -20.92 -17.12
CA GLY A 25 22.16 -21.25 -15.72
C GLY A 25 21.28 -20.23 -15.01
N ALA A 26 20.64 -20.65 -13.91
CA ALA A 26 19.77 -19.79 -13.10
C ALA A 26 20.48 -18.49 -12.70
N HIS A 27 19.73 -17.39 -12.81
CA HIS A 27 20.20 -16.06 -12.46
C HIS A 27 20.07 -15.82 -10.95
N ASP A 28 20.93 -14.97 -10.40
CA ASP A 28 20.84 -14.56 -9.00
C ASP A 28 19.72 -13.51 -8.82
N PRO A 29 18.82 -13.66 -7.84
CA PRO A 29 17.79 -12.65 -7.56
C PRO A 29 18.38 -11.35 -7.01
N GLY A 30 17.79 -10.21 -7.39
CA GLY A 30 18.17 -8.91 -6.84
C GLY A 30 17.56 -8.57 -5.48
N LEU A 31 16.41 -9.19 -5.16
CA LEU A 31 15.79 -9.13 -3.86
C LEU A 31 15.64 -10.54 -3.31
N VAL A 32 16.12 -10.78 -2.10
CA VAL A 32 16.11 -12.10 -1.47
C VAL A 32 15.45 -12.01 -0.10
N LEU A 33 14.37 -12.76 0.13
CA LEU A 33 13.75 -12.80 1.45
C LEU A 33 14.72 -13.44 2.47
N LEU A 34 15.18 -12.64 3.44
CA LEU A 34 16.05 -13.09 4.52
C LEU A 34 15.24 -13.49 5.75
N ALA A 35 14.22 -12.70 6.08
CA ALA A 35 13.32 -12.97 7.19
C ALA A 35 11.95 -12.34 6.93
N GLN A 36 10.92 -12.98 7.47
CA GLN A 36 9.55 -12.49 7.46
C GLN A 36 8.93 -12.71 8.84
N ARG A 37 8.09 -11.77 9.26
CA ARG A 37 7.36 -11.87 10.51
C ARG A 37 5.96 -11.29 10.37
N GLU A 38 4.96 -12.10 10.73
CA GLU A 38 3.60 -11.64 10.94
C GLU A 38 3.52 -10.85 12.25
N GLN A 39 2.84 -9.71 12.22
CA GLN A 39 2.55 -8.92 13.39
C GLN A 39 1.51 -9.68 14.25
N PRO A 40 1.81 -10.00 15.52
CA PRO A 40 0.94 -10.83 16.37
C PRO A 40 -0.35 -10.14 16.83
N THR A 41 -0.50 -8.83 16.59
CA THR A 41 -1.69 -8.07 16.97
C THR A 41 -2.87 -8.48 16.08
N PRO A 42 -4.08 -8.76 16.63
CA PRO A 42 -5.25 -9.02 15.80
C PRO A 42 -5.60 -7.83 14.90
N GLY A 43 -5.76 -8.06 13.60
CA GLY A 43 -6.05 -7.00 12.61
C GLY A 43 -5.00 -5.89 12.61
N PRO A 44 -3.71 -6.20 12.42
CA PRO A 44 -2.66 -5.18 12.41
C PRO A 44 -2.85 -4.26 11.20
N HIS A 45 -2.63 -2.97 11.39
CA HIS A 45 -2.60 -1.97 10.32
C HIS A 45 -1.26 -1.23 10.41
N LEU A 46 -0.19 -1.89 9.98
CA LEU A 46 1.16 -1.33 10.09
C LEU A 46 1.25 -0.01 9.30
N ALA A 47 1.76 1.02 9.98
CA ALA A 47 1.63 2.43 9.57
C ALA A 47 2.96 3.18 9.44
N GLU A 48 4.06 2.67 9.97
CA GLU A 48 5.41 3.20 9.74
C GLU A 48 6.45 2.18 10.23
N LEU A 49 7.61 2.16 9.56
CA LEU A 49 8.81 1.46 10.01
C LEU A 49 9.88 2.49 10.41
N ARG A 50 10.39 2.43 11.65
CA ARG A 50 11.51 3.27 12.10
C ARG A 50 12.65 2.41 12.64
N VAL A 51 13.81 2.50 12.00
CA VAL A 51 15.05 1.85 12.45
C VAL A 51 15.79 2.76 13.43
N HIS A 52 16.37 2.16 14.46
CA HIS A 52 17.13 2.85 15.50
C HIS A 52 18.39 2.05 15.85
N GLU A 53 19.53 2.70 15.84
CA GLU A 53 20.79 2.11 16.28
C GLU A 53 21.08 2.49 17.73
N ALA A 54 20.88 1.56 18.65
CA ALA A 54 21.04 1.81 20.08
C ALA A 54 22.08 0.85 20.68
N GLY A 55 23.19 1.40 21.18
CA GLY A 55 24.21 0.60 21.86
C GLY A 55 24.90 -0.46 20.97
N GLY A 56 24.92 -0.24 19.64
CA GLY A 56 25.46 -1.19 18.67
C GLY A 56 24.50 -2.28 18.23
N GLU A 57 23.25 -2.25 18.70
CA GLU A 57 22.15 -3.08 18.20
C GLU A 57 21.29 -2.26 17.24
N ARG A 58 20.74 -2.90 16.21
CA ARG A 58 19.74 -2.32 15.34
C ARG A 58 18.36 -2.79 15.79
N LEU A 59 17.47 -1.85 16.04
CA LEU A 59 16.09 -2.09 16.45
C LEU A 59 15.15 -1.55 15.39
N LEU A 60 14.02 -2.23 15.21
CA LEU A 60 12.94 -1.79 14.35
C LEU A 60 11.70 -1.55 15.19
N TYR A 61 11.22 -0.31 15.19
CA TYR A 61 9.91 0.07 15.72
C TYR A 61 8.90 0.07 14.58
N VAL A 62 7.74 -0.53 14.83
CA VAL A 62 6.70 -0.71 13.81
C VAL A 62 5.40 -0.13 14.33
N ALA A 63 5.02 1.05 13.84
CA ALA A 63 3.77 1.71 14.20
C ALA A 63 2.58 0.91 13.67
N ASN A 64 1.49 0.89 14.43
CA ASN A 64 0.26 0.19 14.07
C ASN A 64 -0.93 1.11 14.29
N SER A 65 -1.79 1.31 13.30
CA SER A 65 -2.91 2.24 13.43
C SER A 65 -4.07 1.71 14.30
N ASN A 66 -4.12 0.39 14.54
CA ASN A 66 -5.07 -0.22 15.47
C ASN A 66 -4.47 -0.42 16.87
N ASP A 67 -3.20 -0.04 17.05
CA ASP A 67 -2.47 -0.24 18.29
C ASP A 67 -1.39 0.85 18.48
N VAL A 68 -0.37 0.62 19.29
CA VAL A 68 0.74 1.58 19.45
C VAL A 68 1.84 1.24 18.46
N PHE A 69 2.82 0.46 18.89
CA PHE A 69 3.86 -0.06 18.03
C PHE A 69 4.44 -1.33 18.66
N ALA A 70 5.10 -2.12 17.80
CA ALA A 70 5.90 -3.28 18.19
C ALA A 70 7.39 -2.97 18.08
N VAL A 71 8.20 -3.78 18.75
CA VAL A 71 9.67 -3.65 18.75
C VAL A 71 10.31 -4.96 18.34
N TYR A 72 11.22 -4.87 17.39
CA TYR A 72 12.00 -6.00 16.88
C TYR A 72 13.49 -5.73 17.00
N ALA A 73 14.28 -6.76 17.28
CA ALA A 73 15.72 -6.73 17.04
C ALA A 73 16.03 -7.17 15.61
N LEU A 74 16.92 -6.41 14.95
CA LEU A 74 17.48 -6.73 13.64
C LEU A 74 18.86 -7.37 13.84
N GLY A 75 18.90 -8.70 13.95
CA GLY A 75 20.13 -9.47 14.15
C GLY A 75 20.57 -10.25 12.91
N GLU A 76 21.75 -10.89 12.94
CA GLU A 76 22.26 -11.73 11.84
C GLU A 76 21.26 -12.82 11.37
N GLY A 77 20.40 -13.29 12.28
CA GLY A 77 19.46 -14.39 12.02
C GLY A 77 18.01 -14.01 11.69
N GLY A 78 17.63 -12.72 11.67
CA GLY A 78 16.29 -12.30 11.24
C GLY A 78 15.62 -11.20 12.08
N LEU A 79 14.28 -11.26 12.12
CA LEU A 79 13.37 -10.34 12.81
C LEU A 79 12.91 -10.95 14.14
N GLU A 80 13.59 -10.63 15.25
CA GLU A 80 13.21 -11.12 16.59
C GLU A 80 12.23 -10.16 17.25
N LEU A 81 11.01 -10.62 17.51
CA LEU A 81 10.02 -9.85 18.26
C LEU A 81 10.44 -9.71 19.72
N LEU A 82 10.63 -8.48 20.18
CA LEU A 82 10.97 -8.15 21.57
C LEU A 82 9.72 -7.74 22.36
N VAL A 83 8.89 -6.90 21.74
CA VAL A 83 7.63 -6.40 22.32
C VAL A 83 6.57 -6.45 21.24
N ASP A 84 5.52 -7.22 21.47
CA ASP A 84 4.35 -7.33 20.59
C ASP A 84 3.52 -6.05 20.55
N ARG A 85 3.39 -5.41 21.72
CA ARG A 85 2.63 -4.19 21.91
C ARG A 85 3.15 -3.39 23.10
N VAL A 86 3.57 -2.15 22.83
CA VAL A 86 3.85 -1.17 23.89
C VAL A 86 2.54 -0.60 24.45
N ASP A 87 2.52 -0.26 25.74
CA ASP A 87 1.35 0.34 26.39
C ASP A 87 0.94 1.66 25.72
N GLY A 88 -0.34 1.78 25.35
CA GLY A 88 -0.92 2.94 24.68
C GLY A 88 -1.83 3.80 25.54
N GLY A 89 -2.13 3.35 26.76
CA GLY A 89 -3.25 3.90 27.53
C GLY A 89 -4.60 3.63 26.85
N ASP A 90 -5.55 4.55 27.03
CA ASP A 90 -6.96 4.36 26.62
C ASP A 90 -7.19 4.45 25.10
N TRP A 91 -6.21 4.95 24.32
CA TRP A 91 -6.31 5.11 22.87
C TRP A 91 -5.01 4.68 22.17
N GLY A 92 -4.71 3.38 22.17
CA GLY A 92 -3.54 2.83 21.49
C GLY A 92 -3.66 2.93 19.96
N ARG A 93 -3.28 4.07 19.38
CA ARG A 93 -3.13 4.29 17.95
C ARG A 93 -1.84 5.08 17.67
N CYS A 94 -0.97 4.55 16.83
CA CYS A 94 0.23 5.21 16.32
C CYS A 94 0.30 5.13 14.80
N THR A 95 0.38 6.27 14.13
CA THR A 95 0.46 6.32 12.66
C THR A 95 1.74 6.95 12.14
N THR A 96 2.53 7.55 13.03
CA THR A 96 3.85 8.08 12.70
C THR A 96 4.75 8.09 13.94
N MET A 97 6.06 7.97 13.77
CA MET A 97 7.04 7.93 14.84
C MET A 97 8.30 8.73 14.53
N ALA A 98 8.85 9.38 15.56
CA ALA A 98 10.18 9.99 15.49
C ALA A 98 10.97 9.76 16.76
N ILE A 99 12.29 9.65 16.64
CA ILE A 99 13.19 9.38 17.77
C ILE A 99 14.07 10.60 18.01
N HIS A 100 14.13 11.04 19.27
CA HIS A 100 15.09 12.03 19.71
C HIS A 100 16.17 11.37 20.55
N GLU A 101 17.31 11.12 19.91
CA GLU A 101 18.48 10.49 20.52
C GLU A 101 18.99 11.25 21.75
N GLY A 102 18.98 12.59 21.68
CA GLY A 102 19.52 13.45 22.74
C GLY A 102 18.82 13.28 24.09
N SER A 103 17.52 12.96 24.09
CA SER A 103 16.75 12.67 25.30
C SER A 103 16.40 11.19 25.47
N ALA A 104 16.80 10.32 24.53
CA ALA A 104 16.40 8.92 24.45
C ALA A 104 14.88 8.75 24.58
N ASN A 105 14.12 9.43 23.71
CA ASN A 105 12.67 9.30 23.64
C ASN A 105 12.18 9.02 22.22
N LEU A 106 11.12 8.24 22.13
CA LEU A 106 10.31 8.06 20.91
C LEU A 106 9.01 8.84 21.06
N TYR A 107 8.66 9.57 20.03
CA TYR A 107 7.39 10.25 19.88
C TYR A 107 6.52 9.47 18.93
N CYS A 108 5.24 9.35 19.26
CA CYS A 108 4.25 8.64 18.48
C CYS A 108 3.08 9.59 18.20
N GLY A 109 2.85 9.89 16.92
CA GLY A 109 1.76 10.73 16.45
C GLY A 109 0.54 9.90 16.05
N ASN A 110 -0.62 10.57 16.06
CA ASN A 110 -1.90 9.99 15.75
C ASN A 110 -2.64 10.90 14.75
N ASP A 111 -3.16 10.34 13.67
CA ASP A 111 -3.83 11.05 12.59
C ASP A 111 -5.30 11.43 12.89
N GLU A 112 -5.90 10.86 13.93
CA GLU A 112 -7.28 11.10 14.34
C GLU A 112 -7.41 12.07 15.50
N VAL A 113 -6.49 11.99 16.47
CA VAL A 113 -6.45 12.88 17.63
C VAL A 113 -5.21 13.77 17.60
N PRO A 114 -5.30 15.04 18.04
CA PRO A 114 -4.18 15.97 18.02
C PRO A 114 -3.13 15.70 19.12
N TRP A 115 -2.91 14.43 19.52
CA TRP A 115 -2.04 14.05 20.62
C TRP A 115 -0.76 13.41 20.11
N VAL A 116 0.34 13.68 20.84
CA VAL A 116 1.60 12.96 20.67
C VAL A 116 1.94 12.28 21.98
N ARG A 117 2.24 10.99 21.90
CA ARG A 117 2.71 10.21 23.04
C ARG A 117 4.22 10.18 23.08
N ARG A 118 4.77 10.21 24.29
CA ARG A 118 6.20 10.09 24.52
C ARG A 118 6.54 8.81 25.26
N TYR A 119 7.49 8.07 24.70
CA TYR A 119 8.01 6.83 25.22
C TYR A 119 9.48 6.99 25.58
N SER A 120 9.85 6.57 26.79
CA SER A 120 11.24 6.48 27.18
C SER A 120 11.92 5.34 26.45
N LEU A 121 13.10 5.62 25.87
CA LEU A 121 14.03 4.64 25.32
C LEU A 121 15.24 4.43 26.26
N ALA A 122 15.07 4.67 27.57
CA ALA A 122 16.10 4.34 28.56
C ALA A 122 16.48 2.85 28.51
N ASP A 123 15.50 1.99 28.20
CA ASP A 123 15.72 0.66 27.63
C ASP A 123 15.05 0.63 26.23
N PRO A 124 15.82 0.74 25.14
CA PRO A 124 15.25 0.84 23.80
C PRO A 124 14.59 -0.47 23.34
N ARG A 125 14.90 -1.59 24.01
CA ARG A 125 14.29 -2.92 23.74
C ARG A 125 12.91 -3.06 24.39
N ALA A 126 12.58 -2.21 25.35
CA ALA A 126 11.31 -2.22 26.06
C ALA A 126 10.84 -0.79 26.38
N PRO A 127 10.40 -0.01 25.36
CA PRO A 127 9.97 1.36 25.54
C PRO A 127 8.84 1.50 26.55
N GLN A 128 8.85 2.57 27.33
CA GLN A 128 7.86 2.81 28.39
C GLN A 128 7.13 4.12 28.17
N LEU A 129 5.80 4.07 28.15
CA LEU A 129 4.96 5.26 28.10
C LEU A 129 5.27 6.16 29.31
N GLN A 130 5.70 7.39 29.06
CA GLN A 130 5.98 8.36 30.13
C GLN A 130 4.77 9.24 30.41
N VAL A 131 4.19 9.78 29.35
CA VAL A 131 3.14 10.79 29.42
C VAL A 131 2.42 10.87 28.08
N GLU A 132 1.12 11.14 28.15
CA GLU A 132 0.33 11.63 27.03
C GLU A 132 0.40 13.17 27.07
N GLU A 133 1.07 13.78 26.10
CA GLU A 133 1.14 15.23 26.01
C GLU A 133 -0.14 15.70 25.31
N PRO A 134 -1.10 16.32 26.03
CA PRO A 134 -2.28 16.86 25.39
C PRO A 134 -1.85 17.99 24.44
N PRO A 135 -2.61 18.25 23.36
CA PRO A 135 -2.31 19.36 22.50
C PRO A 135 -2.53 20.64 23.29
N THR A 136 -1.76 21.68 23.00
CA THR A 136 -2.13 23.01 23.44
C THR A 136 -3.53 23.35 22.86
N PRO A 137 -4.42 24.06 23.58
CA PRO A 137 -5.81 24.35 23.16
C PRO A 137 -5.97 25.07 21.81
N MET A 138 -4.87 25.49 21.18
CA MET A 138 -4.82 26.04 19.83
C MET A 138 -5.13 25.01 18.72
N PHE A 139 -5.25 23.72 19.06
CA PHE A 139 -5.35 22.59 18.11
C PHE A 139 -6.68 21.83 18.15
N ALA A 140 -7.80 22.55 18.27
CA ALA A 140 -9.10 21.94 18.02
C ALA A 140 -9.30 21.72 16.50
N GLY A 141 -8.64 20.70 15.94
CA GLY A 141 -8.82 20.27 14.56
C GLY A 141 -7.63 19.50 13.97
N LEU A 142 -7.87 18.21 13.68
CA LEU A 142 -7.02 17.21 13.00
C LEU A 142 -5.79 16.68 13.75
N GLY A 143 -5.58 15.37 13.60
CA GLY A 143 -4.36 14.68 14.05
C GLY A 143 -3.18 14.92 13.12
N THR A 144 -2.03 14.42 13.55
CA THR A 144 -0.74 14.56 12.87
C THR A 144 -0.58 13.48 11.80
N ARG A 145 -0.28 13.90 10.56
CA ARG A 145 -0.07 12.95 9.45
C ARG A 145 1.31 12.29 9.54
N ASP A 146 2.31 13.09 9.91
CA ASP A 146 3.70 12.65 10.07
C ASP A 146 4.46 13.54 11.07
N ILE A 147 5.48 12.98 11.71
CA ILE A 147 6.38 13.70 12.62
C ILE A 147 7.84 13.41 12.30
N GLU A 148 8.69 14.40 12.52
CA GLU A 148 10.12 14.23 12.34
C GLU A 148 10.90 15.01 13.40
N VAL A 149 12.00 14.44 13.87
CA VAL A 149 12.93 15.09 14.80
C VAL A 149 14.15 15.59 14.03
N VAL A 150 14.45 16.88 14.14
CA VAL A 150 15.71 17.45 13.62
C VAL A 150 16.39 18.28 14.72
N GLY A 151 17.56 17.82 15.16
CA GLY A 151 18.20 18.35 16.37
C GLY A 151 17.27 18.23 17.58
N ASP A 152 17.18 19.29 18.38
CA ASP A 152 16.32 19.35 19.57
C ASP A 152 14.90 19.87 19.26
N HIS A 153 14.35 19.58 18.09
CA HIS A 153 13.01 20.01 17.68
C HIS A 153 12.20 18.87 17.07
N LEU A 154 10.91 18.85 17.39
CA LEU A 154 9.92 17.96 16.80
C LEU A 154 9.05 18.76 15.83
N TYR A 155 8.95 18.30 14.59
CA TYR A 155 8.14 18.89 13.53
C TYR A 155 6.91 18.04 13.28
N PHE A 156 5.79 18.69 12.94
CA PHE A 156 4.49 18.06 12.75
C PHE A 156 3.92 18.41 11.37
N ALA A 157 3.74 17.41 10.51
CA ALA A 157 2.96 17.53 9.30
C ALA A 157 1.48 17.46 9.64
N ARG A 158 0.74 18.53 9.32
CA ARG A 158 -0.69 18.62 9.61
C ARG A 158 -1.46 18.81 8.32
N SER A 159 -2.50 18.00 8.18
CA SER A 159 -3.40 18.10 7.02
C SER A 159 -4.07 19.47 7.01
N ASP A 160 -3.93 20.21 5.91
CA ASP A 160 -4.45 21.56 5.63
C ASP A 160 -4.06 22.69 6.62
N PHE A 161 -3.43 22.36 7.74
CA PHE A 161 -2.90 23.31 8.73
C PHE A 161 -1.39 23.54 8.58
N GLY A 162 -0.78 22.98 7.53
CA GLY A 162 0.62 23.18 7.20
C GLY A 162 1.57 22.55 8.23
N LEU A 163 2.72 23.19 8.40
CA LEU A 163 3.77 22.73 9.30
C LEU A 163 3.69 23.40 10.67
N ALA A 164 3.89 22.63 11.72
CA ALA A 164 4.17 23.11 13.06
C ALA A 164 5.41 22.45 13.66
N TRP A 165 5.89 22.99 14.77
CA TRP A 165 7.06 22.46 15.46
C TRP A 165 7.07 22.84 16.95
N ALA A 166 7.79 22.07 17.75
CA ALA A 166 8.02 22.33 19.17
C ALA A 166 9.46 22.01 19.54
N ALA A 167 10.03 22.78 20.47
CA ALA A 167 11.34 22.46 21.04
C ALA A 167 11.25 21.23 21.96
N ILE A 168 12.31 20.43 21.97
CA ILE A 168 12.44 19.24 22.82
C ILE A 168 13.38 19.57 23.98
N GLY A 169 12.88 19.41 25.19
CA GLY A 169 13.69 19.50 26.40
C GLY A 169 14.66 18.32 26.53
N VAL A 170 15.68 18.49 27.37
CA VAL A 170 16.68 17.42 27.66
C VAL A 170 16.06 16.14 28.22
N ASP A 171 14.88 16.23 28.83
CA ASP A 171 14.10 15.12 29.36
C ASP A 171 13.07 14.57 28.34
N GLY A 172 13.02 15.15 27.14
CA GLY A 172 12.05 14.85 26.10
C GLY A 172 10.73 15.61 26.23
N SER A 173 10.57 16.50 27.21
CA SER A 173 9.38 17.37 27.29
C SER A 173 9.24 18.26 26.06
N LEU A 174 8.02 18.38 25.54
CA LEU A 174 7.74 19.27 24.43
C LEU A 174 7.45 20.68 24.97
N GLY A 175 8.12 21.67 24.40
CA GLY A 175 7.76 23.07 24.59
C GLY A 175 6.43 23.42 23.90
N PRO A 176 5.97 24.67 24.01
CA PRO A 176 4.79 25.12 23.29
C PRO A 176 4.96 24.94 21.79
N GLU A 177 3.98 24.34 21.13
CA GLU A 177 3.96 24.22 19.68
C GLU A 177 3.82 25.60 19.02
N GLN A 178 4.56 25.78 17.92
CA GLN A 178 4.62 26.98 17.09
C GLN A 178 4.22 26.64 15.65
N THR A 179 3.48 27.54 15.01
CA THR A 179 3.16 27.41 13.58
C THR A 179 4.32 27.95 12.75
N ALA A 180 4.72 27.22 11.72
CA ALA A 180 5.84 27.58 10.85
C ALA A 180 5.52 28.72 9.86
N GLY A 181 4.24 29.03 9.63
CA GLY A 181 3.82 29.91 8.54
C GLY A 181 3.89 29.25 7.15
N ILE A 182 4.37 28.01 7.07
CA ILE A 182 4.30 27.15 5.88
C ILE A 182 2.87 26.60 5.77
N VAL A 183 2.13 27.08 4.77
CA VAL A 183 0.75 26.67 4.49
C VAL A 183 0.71 25.52 3.49
N GLY A 184 -0.42 24.80 3.49
CA GLY A 184 -0.70 23.70 2.58
C GLY A 184 -1.05 22.42 3.34
N ASN A 185 -1.23 21.34 2.58
CA ASN A 185 -1.54 20.03 3.15
C ASN A 185 -0.23 19.20 3.22
N VAL A 186 0.56 19.46 4.26
CA VAL A 186 1.83 18.77 4.49
C VAL A 186 1.54 17.35 4.92
N ARG A 187 2.08 16.38 4.18
CA ARG A 187 1.85 14.95 4.40
C ARG A 187 3.00 14.30 5.14
N LEU A 188 4.22 14.52 4.66
CA LEU A 188 5.40 13.77 5.11
C LEU A 188 6.58 14.70 5.32
N LEU A 189 7.45 14.30 6.24
CA LEU A 189 8.64 15.01 6.66
C LEU A 189 9.83 14.07 6.65
N ALA A 190 10.98 14.58 6.22
CA ALA A 190 12.24 13.87 6.38
C ALA A 190 13.36 14.86 6.69
N GLY A 191 14.05 14.62 7.81
CA GLY A 191 15.05 15.51 8.36
C GLY A 191 16.44 15.13 7.92
N ALA A 192 17.28 16.13 7.66
CA ALA A 192 18.70 15.87 7.51
C ALA A 192 19.59 17.07 7.80
N GLY A 193 20.50 16.90 8.75
CA GLY A 193 21.37 17.97 9.21
C GLY A 193 20.57 19.16 9.73
N ASP A 194 20.73 20.32 9.10
CA ASP A 194 20.02 21.57 9.40
C ASP A 194 18.85 21.86 8.43
N ARG A 195 18.38 20.82 7.72
CA ARG A 195 17.32 20.92 6.72
C ARG A 195 16.18 19.96 7.02
N LEU A 196 15.03 20.30 6.45
CA LEU A 196 13.81 19.50 6.50
C LEU A 196 13.18 19.47 5.11
N TRP A 197 12.97 18.28 4.59
CA TRP A 197 12.18 18.03 3.40
C TRP A 197 10.71 17.87 3.82
N ALA A 198 9.80 18.52 3.11
CA ALA A 198 8.37 18.41 3.40
C ALA A 198 7.58 18.14 2.11
N LEU A 199 6.96 16.98 2.01
CA LEU A 199 6.11 16.62 0.87
C LEU A 199 4.66 17.02 1.17
N THR A 200 4.03 17.75 0.26
CA THR A 200 2.65 18.23 0.40
C THR A 200 1.76 17.72 -0.72
N ALA A 201 0.49 17.49 -0.40
CA ALA A 201 -0.50 16.99 -1.36
C ALA A 201 -0.92 18.04 -2.42
N ASP A 202 -0.63 19.33 -2.19
CA ASP A 202 -1.12 20.46 -2.98
C ASP A 202 -0.02 21.31 -3.65
N ARG A 203 1.23 21.24 -3.16
CA ARG A 203 2.35 22.08 -3.62
C ARG A 203 3.53 21.27 -4.17
N GLY A 204 3.61 19.97 -3.85
CA GLY A 204 4.75 19.12 -4.20
C GLY A 204 5.77 19.05 -3.08
N LEU A 205 7.06 19.00 -3.41
CA LEU A 205 8.14 18.87 -2.42
C LEU A 205 8.69 20.25 -2.06
N LEU A 206 8.85 20.50 -0.76
CA LEU A 206 9.45 21.71 -0.21
C LEU A 206 10.80 21.39 0.41
N MET A 207 11.78 22.26 0.20
CA MET A 207 13.03 22.29 0.93
C MET A 207 12.97 23.40 1.98
N LEU A 208 13.19 23.05 3.25
CA LEU A 208 13.14 23.98 4.36
C LEU A 208 14.51 24.02 5.06
N GLY A 209 15.01 25.24 5.31
CA GLY A 209 16.15 25.47 6.18
C GLY A 209 15.70 25.69 7.61
N LEU A 210 16.47 25.24 8.59
CA LEU A 210 16.14 25.41 10.00
C LEU A 210 16.98 26.52 10.62
N ASP A 211 16.34 27.52 11.22
CA ASP A 211 17.06 28.57 11.94
C ASP A 211 17.85 27.95 13.11
N PRO A 212 19.17 28.13 13.20
CA PRO A 212 20.00 27.40 14.16
C PRO A 212 19.81 27.87 15.61
N GLN A 213 19.16 29.01 15.84
CA GLN A 213 18.90 29.53 17.19
C GLN A 213 17.54 29.10 17.72
N THR A 214 16.56 29.01 16.82
CA THR A 214 15.16 28.83 17.18
C THR A 214 14.59 27.49 16.73
N GLY A 215 15.18 26.83 15.73
CA GLY A 215 14.59 25.67 15.06
C GLY A 215 13.45 26.01 14.10
N ALA A 216 13.13 27.30 13.91
CA ALA A 216 12.05 27.71 13.04
C ALA A 216 12.36 27.35 11.57
N PRO A 217 11.46 26.67 10.86
CA PRO A 217 11.66 26.33 9.46
C PRO A 217 11.41 27.54 8.56
N VAL A 218 12.23 27.65 7.51
CA VAL A 218 12.15 28.68 6.47
C VAL A 218 12.14 28.01 5.12
N GLU A 219 11.14 28.29 4.29
CA GLU A 219 11.08 27.76 2.92
C GLU A 219 12.24 28.30 2.09
N LEU A 220 13.05 27.39 1.54
CA LEU A 220 14.17 27.71 0.66
C LEU A 220 13.78 27.56 -0.80
N ASP A 221 13.07 26.47 -1.14
CA ASP A 221 12.59 26.22 -2.49
C ASP A 221 11.40 25.23 -2.51
N GLN A 222 10.77 25.12 -3.68
CA GLN A 222 9.65 24.24 -3.95
C GLN A 222 9.76 23.61 -5.34
N LEU A 223 9.52 22.30 -5.43
CA LEU A 223 9.35 21.59 -6.69
C LEU A 223 7.93 21.01 -6.79
N ALA A 224 7.20 21.43 -7.82
CA ALA A 224 5.89 20.86 -8.12
C ALA A 224 6.05 19.42 -8.63
N LEU A 225 5.29 18.50 -8.05
CA LEU A 225 5.27 17.08 -8.42
C LEU A 225 3.85 16.66 -8.76
N ALA A 226 3.71 15.74 -9.71
CA ALA A 226 2.42 15.17 -10.09
C ALA A 226 2.23 13.85 -9.35
N GLY A 227 1.02 13.63 -8.83
CA GLY A 227 0.65 12.45 -8.05
C GLY A 227 0.27 12.80 -6.60
N PRO A 228 -0.36 11.86 -5.87
CA PRO A 228 -0.52 11.96 -4.42
C PRO A 228 0.83 11.96 -3.69
N ALA A 229 0.88 12.50 -2.48
CA ALA A 229 2.09 12.55 -1.66
C ALA A 229 2.13 11.37 -0.69
N LEU A 230 2.66 10.21 -1.11
CA LEU A 230 2.47 8.93 -0.41
C LEU A 230 3.62 8.51 0.49
N ASP A 231 4.87 8.77 0.09
CA ASP A 231 6.07 8.48 0.88
C ASP A 231 7.21 9.44 0.52
N LEU A 232 8.15 9.60 1.45
CA LEU A 232 9.35 10.44 1.31
C LEU A 232 10.53 9.73 1.97
N GLY A 233 11.48 9.26 1.16
CA GLY A 233 12.75 8.67 1.59
C GLY A 233 13.93 9.59 1.29
N LEU A 234 15.02 9.47 2.06
CA LEU A 234 16.25 10.26 1.88
C LEU A 234 17.46 9.34 1.76
N ASP A 235 18.40 9.74 0.92
CA ASP A 235 19.72 9.10 0.87
C ASP A 235 20.61 9.52 2.06
N GLU A 236 21.58 8.68 2.43
CA GLU A 236 22.54 8.97 3.49
C GLU A 236 23.34 10.25 3.15
N GLY A 237 23.23 11.30 3.97
CA GLY A 237 23.87 12.59 3.70
C GLY A 237 23.02 13.60 2.91
N SER A 238 21.81 13.22 2.47
CA SER A 238 20.62 14.08 2.31
C SER A 238 20.52 15.20 1.27
N GLU A 239 21.37 15.18 0.25
CA GLU A 239 21.16 16.07 -0.92
C GLU A 239 20.17 15.49 -1.93
N ARG A 240 19.69 14.26 -1.71
CA ARG A 240 18.76 13.55 -2.58
C ARG A 240 17.61 12.94 -1.79
N ALA A 241 16.42 13.06 -2.35
CA ALA A 241 15.19 12.47 -1.83
C ALA A 241 14.53 11.61 -2.91
N ILE A 242 13.77 10.60 -2.49
CA ILE A 242 12.83 9.88 -3.36
C ILE A 242 11.41 10.08 -2.82
N VAL A 243 10.48 10.27 -3.74
CA VAL A 243 9.07 10.52 -3.42
C VAL A 243 8.20 9.48 -4.10
N ALA A 244 7.29 8.87 -3.34
CA ALA A 244 6.24 8.01 -3.88
C ALA A 244 5.02 8.83 -4.28
N LEU A 245 4.58 8.65 -5.53
CA LEU A 245 3.59 9.48 -6.21
C LEU A 245 2.41 8.67 -6.78
N GLY A 246 2.08 7.53 -6.16
CA GLY A 246 0.93 6.70 -6.54
C GLY A 246 1.03 6.16 -7.96
N SER A 247 -0.04 6.33 -8.75
CA SER A 247 -0.07 5.99 -10.17
C SER A 247 0.89 6.83 -11.04
N GLN A 248 1.54 7.86 -10.48
CA GLN A 248 2.61 8.62 -11.16
C GLN A 248 4.01 8.08 -10.86
N GLY A 249 4.12 6.92 -10.20
CA GLY A 249 5.39 6.25 -9.94
C GLY A 249 6.16 6.85 -8.76
N ALA A 250 7.48 6.85 -8.88
CA ALA A 250 8.39 7.52 -7.97
C ALA A 250 9.26 8.55 -8.70
N ALA A 251 9.73 9.56 -7.98
CA ALA A 251 10.67 10.54 -8.50
C ALA A 251 11.86 10.71 -7.56
N ILE A 252 13.06 10.88 -8.12
CA ILE A 252 14.26 11.26 -7.39
C ILE A 252 14.45 12.76 -7.56
N VAL A 253 14.62 13.47 -6.44
CA VAL A 253 14.80 14.92 -6.40
C VAL A 253 16.12 15.24 -5.72
N GLY A 254 16.96 16.01 -6.40
CA GLY A 254 18.21 16.52 -5.89
C GLY A 254 18.08 17.94 -5.35
N TRP A 255 18.98 18.31 -4.44
CA TRP A 255 19.15 19.67 -3.95
C TRP A 255 20.59 20.12 -4.19
N ASP A 256 20.76 21.15 -5.02
CA ASP A 256 22.09 21.64 -5.42
C ASP A 256 22.73 22.64 -4.43
N GLY A 257 22.07 22.89 -3.30
CA GLY A 257 22.40 23.96 -2.36
C GLY A 257 21.50 25.20 -2.47
N SER A 258 20.72 25.31 -3.54
CA SER A 258 19.87 26.47 -3.83
C SER A 258 18.52 26.18 -4.45
N THR A 259 18.41 25.12 -5.26
CA THR A 259 17.16 24.71 -5.92
C THR A 259 16.96 23.20 -5.88
N LEU A 260 15.69 22.81 -5.87
CA LEU A 260 15.22 21.43 -6.03
C LEU A 260 15.11 21.10 -7.51
N GLU A 261 15.72 19.98 -7.92
CA GLU A 261 15.72 19.53 -9.30
C GLU A 261 15.26 18.07 -9.40
N LEU A 262 14.40 17.79 -10.39
CA LEU A 262 14.03 16.42 -10.71
C LEU A 262 15.21 15.73 -11.40
N GLU A 263 15.78 14.71 -10.77
CA GLU A 263 16.91 13.94 -11.30
C GLU A 263 16.45 12.73 -12.12
N GLY A 264 15.34 12.10 -11.73
CA GLY A 264 14.88 10.87 -12.37
C GLY A 264 13.46 10.46 -11.97
N ARG A 265 12.89 9.53 -12.74
CA ARG A 265 11.57 8.93 -12.49
C ARG A 265 11.65 7.42 -12.64
N MET A 266 10.76 6.73 -11.95
CA MET A 266 10.54 5.29 -12.04
C MET A 266 9.03 5.06 -12.08
N LEU A 267 8.52 4.37 -13.10
CA LEU A 267 7.09 4.10 -13.28
C LEU A 267 6.83 2.59 -13.28
N PRO A 268 7.06 1.89 -12.15
CA PRO A 268 6.63 0.50 -12.05
C PRO A 268 5.11 0.44 -12.25
N PRO A 269 4.59 -0.64 -12.85
CA PRO A 269 3.19 -0.70 -13.24
C PRO A 269 2.31 -1.07 -12.05
N GLY A 270 2.06 -0.09 -11.19
CA GLY A 270 1.21 -0.17 -10.02
C GLY A 270 1.15 1.17 -9.31
N VAL A 271 0.37 1.24 -8.25
CA VAL A 271 0.31 2.43 -7.40
C VAL A 271 1.48 2.37 -6.45
N VAL A 272 2.46 3.27 -6.63
CA VAL A 272 3.63 3.36 -5.75
C VAL A 272 3.21 3.94 -4.42
N SER A 273 3.24 3.11 -3.37
CA SER A 273 2.87 3.46 -2.00
C SER A 273 4.05 3.91 -1.16
N ALA A 274 5.25 3.38 -1.43
CA ALA A 274 6.46 3.72 -0.70
C ALA A 274 7.70 3.72 -1.59
N ALA A 275 8.72 4.48 -1.20
CA ALA A 275 9.99 4.52 -1.90
C ALA A 275 11.12 4.94 -0.97
N ASP A 276 12.32 4.37 -1.15
CA ASP A 276 13.50 4.74 -0.39
C ASP A 276 14.80 4.65 -1.19
N LEU A 277 15.86 5.31 -0.72
CA LEU A 277 17.18 5.38 -1.36
C LEU A 277 18.30 4.94 -0.42
N GLU A 278 19.29 4.23 -0.96
CA GLU A 278 20.57 3.98 -0.28
C GLU A 278 21.69 3.96 -1.34
N GLY A 279 22.38 5.10 -1.48
CA GLY A 279 23.43 5.32 -2.48
C GLY A 279 22.94 5.08 -3.91
N ASP A 280 23.42 4.01 -4.53
CA ASP A 280 23.08 3.64 -5.90
C ASP A 280 21.86 2.69 -6.01
N ALA A 281 21.17 2.43 -4.90
CA ALA A 281 19.96 1.61 -4.87
C ALA A 281 18.73 2.49 -4.66
N ALA A 282 17.67 2.23 -5.44
CA ALA A 282 16.33 2.72 -5.15
C ALA A 282 15.36 1.55 -4.97
N ALA A 283 14.60 1.57 -3.88
CA ALA A 283 13.47 0.69 -3.68
C ALA A 283 12.19 1.46 -3.99
N VAL A 284 11.36 0.92 -4.87
CA VAL A 284 10.04 1.47 -5.19
C VAL A 284 9.01 0.38 -4.95
N VAL A 285 8.16 0.60 -3.97
CA VAL A 285 7.15 -0.35 -3.52
C VAL A 285 5.79 0.09 -4.03
N THR A 286 5.13 -0.80 -4.76
CA THR A 286 3.73 -0.66 -5.14
C THR A 286 2.84 -1.42 -4.17
N LEU A 287 1.53 -1.19 -4.22
CA LEU A 287 0.56 -1.99 -3.47
C LEU A 287 0.67 -3.51 -3.72
N THR A 288 1.36 -3.94 -4.78
CA THR A 288 1.36 -5.33 -5.28
C THR A 288 2.75 -5.96 -5.35
N GLY A 289 3.82 -5.21 -5.07
CA GLY A 289 5.18 -5.73 -5.09
C GLY A 289 6.25 -4.66 -4.86
N ALA A 290 7.46 -5.11 -4.56
CA ALA A 290 8.63 -4.24 -4.39
C ALA A 290 9.58 -4.39 -5.57
N TYR A 291 10.02 -3.26 -6.11
CA TYR A 291 10.97 -3.15 -7.21
C TYR A 291 12.27 -2.56 -6.69
N LEU A 292 13.40 -3.16 -7.07
CA LEU A 292 14.74 -2.64 -6.82
C LEU A 292 15.32 -2.11 -8.12
N TYR A 293 15.77 -0.87 -8.12
CA TYR A 293 16.38 -0.18 -9.25
C TYR A 293 17.88 0.04 -9.01
N ASP A 294 18.68 -0.14 -10.07
CA ASP A 294 20.12 0.13 -10.09
C ASP A 294 20.40 1.53 -10.66
N LEU A 295 20.84 2.45 -9.80
CA LEU A 295 21.10 3.85 -10.14
C LEU A 295 22.56 4.14 -10.55
N ARG A 296 23.43 3.13 -10.54
CA ARG A 296 24.85 3.29 -10.94
C ARG A 296 24.92 3.84 -12.38
N GLU A 297 25.82 4.77 -12.66
CA GLU A 297 25.94 5.41 -13.99
C GLU A 297 26.12 4.42 -15.16
N ASP A 298 26.78 3.29 -14.91
CA ASP A 298 27.04 2.24 -15.89
C ASP A 298 25.95 1.15 -15.93
N ALA A 299 24.87 1.28 -15.17
CA ALA A 299 23.78 0.30 -15.10
C ALA A 299 23.22 -0.01 -16.48
N LEU A 300 22.88 1.03 -17.26
CA LEU A 300 22.39 0.88 -18.64
C LEU A 300 23.39 0.25 -19.61
N GLN A 301 24.70 0.27 -19.31
CA GLN A 301 25.72 -0.37 -20.14
C GLN A 301 25.88 -1.86 -19.78
N ARG A 302 25.68 -2.21 -18.50
CA ARG A 302 25.59 -3.61 -18.03
C ARG A 302 24.40 -4.36 -18.65
N VAL A 303 23.42 -3.65 -19.20
CA VAL A 303 22.27 -4.17 -19.97
C VAL A 303 22.69 -4.86 -21.29
N THR A 304 23.91 -4.65 -21.80
CA THR A 304 24.32 -5.35 -23.04
C THR A 304 24.44 -6.88 -22.88
N ASP A 305 24.61 -7.38 -21.65
CA ASP A 305 24.55 -8.81 -21.30
C ASP A 305 23.22 -9.19 -20.62
N ARG A 306 22.28 -8.24 -20.46
CA ARG A 306 20.95 -8.36 -19.84
C ARG A 306 19.94 -7.52 -20.63
N PRO A 307 19.19 -8.05 -21.61
CA PRO A 307 18.20 -7.21 -22.29
C PRO A 307 17.25 -6.61 -21.23
N GLY A 308 17.17 -5.28 -21.05
CA GLY A 308 16.33 -4.64 -20.00
C GLY A 308 16.73 -3.24 -19.53
N GLY A 309 16.00 -2.21 -19.98
CA GLY A 309 15.87 -0.95 -19.24
C GLY A 309 14.82 -1.08 -18.12
N GLY A 310 14.37 0.04 -17.55
CA GLY A 310 13.12 0.04 -16.79
C GLY A 310 11.90 -0.12 -17.71
N TRP A 311 10.70 0.22 -17.22
CA TRP A 311 9.47 0.15 -18.02
C TRP A 311 9.46 1.16 -19.16
N LEU A 312 10.26 2.21 -19.03
CA LEU A 312 10.55 3.19 -20.07
C LEU A 312 12.03 3.17 -20.45
N ASP A 313 12.34 3.66 -21.64
CA ASP A 313 13.70 3.69 -22.21
C ASP A 313 14.69 4.51 -21.37
N ASP A 314 14.20 5.49 -20.60
CA ASP A 314 14.98 6.39 -19.75
C ASP A 314 14.93 6.05 -18.25
N GLU A 315 14.24 4.96 -17.89
CA GLU A 315 14.22 4.49 -16.51
C GLU A 315 15.49 3.71 -16.14
N PRO A 316 15.95 3.82 -14.88
CA PRO A 316 16.99 2.94 -14.36
C PRO A 316 16.60 1.46 -14.52
N PRO A 317 17.56 0.54 -14.77
CA PRO A 317 17.27 -0.88 -14.84
C PRO A 317 16.71 -1.44 -13.53
N ILE A 318 15.73 -2.34 -13.65
CA ILE A 318 15.22 -3.10 -12.50
C ILE A 318 16.18 -4.25 -12.22
N ALA A 319 16.78 -4.23 -11.03
CA ALA A 319 17.70 -5.26 -10.54
C ALA A 319 16.98 -6.36 -9.75
N GLY A 320 15.80 -6.10 -9.18
CA GLY A 320 15.08 -7.07 -8.35
C GLY A 320 13.59 -6.81 -8.29
N PHE A 321 12.82 -7.87 -8.01
CA PHE A 321 11.39 -7.81 -7.79
C PHE A 321 10.97 -8.85 -6.75
N VAL A 322 10.03 -8.50 -5.88
CA VAL A 322 9.31 -9.47 -5.04
C VAL A 322 7.83 -9.12 -5.02
N SER A 323 6.97 -10.13 -5.20
CA SER A 323 5.52 -9.95 -5.20
C SER A 323 4.97 -9.74 -3.78
N ALA A 324 3.88 -8.98 -3.67
CA ALA A 324 3.02 -9.03 -2.50
C ALA A 324 2.23 -10.34 -2.50
N GLY A 325 2.24 -11.07 -1.39
CA GLY A 325 1.40 -12.27 -1.25
C GLY A 325 2.10 -13.62 -1.44
N GLY A 326 3.25 -13.89 -0.81
CA GLY A 326 3.70 -15.29 -0.64
C GLY A 326 2.65 -16.15 0.08
N TRP A 327 2.16 -17.19 -0.58
CA TRP A 327 1.11 -18.11 -0.07
C TRP A 327 1.68 -19.34 0.63
N ASP A 328 2.89 -19.26 1.18
CA ASP A 328 3.54 -20.40 1.84
C ASP A 328 2.86 -20.75 3.19
N ARG A 329 2.07 -19.80 3.73
CA ARG A 329 1.25 -19.89 4.95
C ARG A 329 -0.01 -19.03 4.77
N SER A 330 -1.06 -19.38 5.49
CA SER A 330 -2.47 -19.03 5.27
C SER A 330 -2.88 -17.56 5.10
N GLU A 331 -2.00 -16.56 5.16
CA GLU A 331 -2.41 -15.23 5.64
C GLU A 331 -1.74 -14.00 5.00
N ARG A 332 -0.99 -14.09 3.88
CA ARG A 332 -0.53 -12.82 3.25
C ARG A 332 -1.67 -12.12 2.52
N SER A 333 -2.34 -11.22 3.22
CA SER A 333 -3.54 -10.52 2.77
C SER A 333 -3.34 -9.00 2.72
N GLY A 334 -2.21 -8.49 2.23
CA GLY A 334 -1.88 -7.06 2.38
C GLY A 334 -1.26 -6.33 1.20
N SER A 335 -1.59 -5.06 1.03
CA SER A 335 -0.86 -4.11 0.21
C SER A 335 0.43 -3.73 0.89
N MET A 336 1.53 -3.71 0.14
CA MET A 336 2.77 -3.17 0.68
C MET A 336 2.64 -1.66 0.84
N ASN A 337 3.02 -1.15 2.01
CA ASN A 337 2.80 0.25 2.40
C ASN A 337 4.08 0.98 2.78
N PHE A 338 5.17 0.27 3.10
CA PHE A 338 6.40 0.89 3.59
C PHE A 338 7.65 0.21 3.04
N ALA A 339 8.69 1.01 2.85
CA ALA A 339 10.01 0.59 2.40
C ALA A 339 11.08 1.43 3.10
N ARG A 340 12.04 0.81 3.80
CA ARG A 340 13.17 1.53 4.41
C ARG A 340 14.46 0.73 4.23
N PHE A 341 15.50 1.36 3.71
CA PHE A 341 16.84 0.79 3.70
C PHE A 341 17.47 0.87 5.09
N SER A 342 18.26 -0.15 5.43
CA SER A 342 19.13 -0.12 6.61
C SER A 342 20.31 -1.07 6.44
N ALA A 343 21.48 -0.48 6.24
CA ALA A 343 22.76 -1.16 6.14
C ALA A 343 22.80 -2.24 5.04
N GLY A 344 22.43 -1.85 3.81
CA GLY A 344 22.47 -2.75 2.65
C GLY A 344 21.29 -3.71 2.55
N GLU A 345 20.28 -3.54 3.38
CA GLU A 345 19.08 -4.38 3.43
C GLU A 345 17.84 -3.52 3.28
N LEU A 346 16.81 -4.09 2.66
CA LEU A 346 15.53 -3.42 2.49
C LEU A 346 14.51 -4.03 3.46
N LEU A 347 13.96 -3.19 4.33
CA LEU A 347 12.82 -3.52 5.17
C LEU A 347 11.56 -3.08 4.43
N ILE A 348 10.62 -4.00 4.23
CA ILE A 348 9.30 -3.65 3.72
C ILE A 348 8.22 -4.12 4.68
N SER A 349 7.08 -3.46 4.61
CA SER A 349 5.90 -3.87 5.34
C SER A 349 4.72 -3.90 4.39
N ASP A 350 3.93 -4.96 4.48
CA ASP A 350 2.50 -4.79 4.25
C ASP A 350 1.82 -4.48 5.60
N TRP A 351 0.52 -4.33 5.61
CA TRP A 351 -0.21 -4.03 6.84
C TRP A 351 -0.21 -5.15 7.91
N THR A 352 0.28 -6.35 7.58
CA THR A 352 0.27 -7.57 8.44
C THR A 352 1.65 -8.16 8.67
N PHE A 353 2.56 -8.03 7.70
CA PHE A 353 3.88 -8.62 7.71
C PHE A 353 4.96 -7.56 7.59
N ILE A 354 6.08 -7.84 8.26
CA ILE A 354 7.35 -7.17 8.07
C ILE A 354 8.29 -8.16 7.38
N GLU A 355 8.93 -7.72 6.32
CA GLU A 355 9.89 -8.50 5.54
C GLU A 355 11.24 -7.78 5.53
N ARG A 356 12.30 -8.57 5.64
CA ARG A 356 13.69 -8.13 5.50
C ARG A 356 14.26 -8.79 4.26
N LEU A 357 14.69 -7.97 3.32
CA LEU A 357 15.18 -8.39 2.02
C LEU A 357 16.68 -8.05 1.90
N GLY A 358 17.44 -9.02 1.43
CA GLY A 358 18.80 -8.79 0.94
C GLY A 358 18.75 -8.13 -0.43
N VAL A 359 19.67 -7.19 -0.65
CA VAL A 359 19.73 -6.34 -1.84
C VAL A 359 20.95 -6.73 -2.67
N ASN A 360 20.73 -6.99 -3.95
CA ASN A 360 21.79 -7.31 -4.92
C ASN A 360 21.53 -6.54 -6.22
N LEU A 361 22.23 -5.43 -6.43
CA LEU A 361 22.12 -4.63 -7.67
C LEU A 361 22.65 -5.36 -8.91
N ASP A 362 23.47 -6.40 -8.72
CA ASP A 362 23.90 -7.31 -9.79
C ASP A 362 22.94 -8.50 -9.94
N GLY A 363 21.79 -8.52 -9.27
CA GLY A 363 20.78 -9.55 -9.42
C GLY A 363 19.83 -9.29 -10.58
N TYR A 364 18.76 -10.09 -10.62
CA TYR A 364 17.67 -10.00 -11.59
C TYR A 364 16.30 -9.93 -10.91
N PRO A 365 15.31 -9.29 -11.55
CA PRO A 365 13.91 -9.30 -11.12
C PRO A 365 13.28 -10.67 -11.39
N LEU A 366 13.50 -11.59 -10.46
CA LEU A 366 12.93 -12.94 -10.49
C LEU A 366 11.64 -12.98 -9.68
N GLY A 367 10.55 -13.43 -10.30
CA GLY A 367 9.21 -13.41 -9.72
C GLY A 367 8.18 -12.77 -10.64
N ILE A 368 6.91 -12.82 -10.25
CA ILE A 368 5.78 -12.40 -11.08
C ILE A 368 4.82 -11.47 -10.33
N ASP A 369 4.34 -10.42 -10.98
CA ASP A 369 3.19 -9.64 -10.50
C ASP A 369 1.90 -10.34 -10.94
N ILE A 370 1.05 -10.72 -9.99
CA ILE A 370 -0.14 -11.54 -10.22
C ILE A 370 -1.36 -10.93 -9.54
N GLN A 371 -2.52 -11.01 -10.21
CA GLN A 371 -3.79 -10.65 -9.62
C GLN A 371 -4.12 -11.64 -8.50
N ARG A 372 -4.20 -11.17 -7.24
CA ARG A 372 -4.40 -12.05 -6.07
C ARG A 372 -5.76 -12.74 -6.01
N ALA A 373 -6.79 -12.11 -6.58
CA ALA A 373 -8.14 -12.64 -6.61
C ALA A 373 -8.84 -12.34 -7.94
N ALA A 374 -9.54 -13.33 -8.47
CA ALA A 374 -10.40 -13.20 -9.64
C ALA A 374 -11.84 -13.64 -9.30
N TYR A 375 -12.79 -12.75 -9.58
CA TYR A 375 -14.20 -12.94 -9.25
C TYR A 375 -15.04 -12.99 -10.52
N HIS A 376 -15.79 -14.07 -10.71
CA HIS A 376 -16.49 -14.38 -11.96
C HIS A 376 -17.95 -14.76 -11.73
N GLY A 377 -18.80 -14.53 -12.73
CA GLY A 377 -20.16 -15.08 -12.76
C GLY A 377 -20.19 -16.57 -13.12
N ALA A 378 -21.15 -17.32 -12.56
CA ALA A 378 -21.30 -18.76 -12.83
C ALA A 378 -21.67 -19.08 -14.29
N ALA A 379 -22.18 -18.11 -15.05
CA ALA A 379 -22.52 -18.28 -16.45
C ALA A 379 -21.32 -18.14 -17.40
N GLU A 380 -20.18 -17.66 -16.91
CA GLU A 380 -18.97 -17.53 -17.73
C GLU A 380 -18.42 -18.91 -18.12
N ALA A 381 -18.02 -19.03 -19.39
CA ALA A 381 -17.45 -20.26 -19.94
C ALA A 381 -15.97 -20.44 -19.58
N GLU A 382 -15.29 -19.34 -19.24
CA GLU A 382 -13.89 -19.29 -18.90
C GLU A 382 -13.72 -18.45 -17.63
N VAL A 383 -12.75 -18.80 -16.79
CA VAL A 383 -12.24 -17.92 -15.73
C VAL A 383 -10.90 -17.35 -16.17
N ALA A 384 -10.59 -16.13 -15.77
CA ALA A 384 -9.36 -15.46 -16.17
C ALA A 384 -8.76 -14.62 -15.06
N PHE A 385 -7.44 -14.63 -14.96
CA PHE A 385 -6.70 -13.75 -14.06
C PHE A 385 -5.45 -13.19 -14.75
N GLY A 386 -5.03 -12.00 -14.35
CA GLY A 386 -3.87 -11.33 -14.93
C GLY A 386 -2.54 -11.72 -14.28
N VAL A 387 -1.49 -11.83 -15.10
CA VAL A 387 -0.09 -11.97 -14.68
C VAL A 387 0.79 -11.01 -15.48
N ARG A 388 1.89 -10.56 -14.90
CA ARG A 388 2.86 -9.68 -15.54
C ARG A 388 4.28 -10.04 -15.12
N ASN A 389 5.15 -10.20 -16.11
CA ASN A 389 6.59 -10.30 -15.89
C ASN A 389 7.14 -8.90 -15.60
N PRO A 390 7.63 -8.62 -14.39
CA PRO A 390 8.22 -7.32 -14.06
C PRO A 390 9.65 -7.18 -14.57
N GLY A 391 10.23 -8.29 -15.02
CA GLY A 391 11.61 -8.41 -15.38
C GLY A 391 11.84 -8.35 -16.87
N SER A 392 13.12 -8.21 -17.17
CA SER A 392 13.62 -8.05 -18.53
C SER A 392 14.06 -9.37 -19.18
N LEU A 393 13.98 -10.48 -18.42
CA LEU A 393 14.24 -11.84 -18.89
C LEU A 393 12.91 -12.57 -19.09
N PRO A 394 12.81 -13.44 -20.11
CA PRO A 394 11.66 -14.34 -20.21
C PRO A 394 11.58 -15.26 -18.99
N GLN A 395 10.38 -15.42 -18.42
CA GLN A 395 10.14 -16.31 -17.28
C GLN A 395 9.12 -17.38 -17.66
N ARG A 396 9.37 -18.62 -17.24
CA ARG A 396 8.40 -19.71 -17.43
C ARG A 396 7.50 -19.81 -16.20
N LEU A 397 6.20 -19.91 -16.42
CA LEU A 397 5.20 -20.08 -15.39
C LEU A 397 4.51 -21.42 -15.55
N GLU A 398 4.18 -22.06 -14.44
CA GLU A 398 3.27 -23.20 -14.38
C GLU A 398 2.13 -22.89 -13.41
N VAL A 399 0.89 -22.96 -13.90
CA VAL A 399 -0.32 -22.79 -13.09
C VAL A 399 -0.77 -24.16 -12.62
N LEU A 400 -0.95 -24.32 -11.33
CA LEU A 400 -1.28 -25.59 -10.69
C LEU A 400 -2.64 -25.49 -10.01
N SER A 401 -3.25 -26.64 -9.79
CA SER A 401 -4.37 -26.78 -8.84
C SER A 401 -3.90 -27.23 -7.47
N VAL A 402 -4.82 -27.13 -6.50
CA VAL A 402 -4.64 -27.75 -5.18
C VAL A 402 -4.43 -29.26 -5.35
N GLY A 403 -3.21 -29.73 -5.06
CA GLY A 403 -2.79 -31.12 -5.27
C GLY A 403 -1.71 -31.29 -6.34
N GLY A 404 -1.32 -30.21 -7.04
CA GLY A 404 -0.15 -30.17 -7.93
C GLY A 404 -0.42 -30.65 -9.37
N GLU A 405 -1.67 -30.84 -9.78
CA GLU A 405 -1.99 -31.04 -11.20
C GLU A 405 -1.76 -29.71 -11.95
N ARG A 406 -0.95 -29.77 -13.01
CA ARG A 406 -0.65 -28.64 -13.87
C ARG A 406 -1.80 -28.32 -14.82
N LEU A 407 -2.29 -27.09 -14.75
CA LEU A 407 -3.44 -26.57 -15.50
C LEU A 407 -3.01 -25.89 -16.78
N ASP A 408 -1.97 -25.06 -16.69
CA ASP A 408 -1.38 -24.37 -17.82
C ASP A 408 0.14 -24.23 -17.61
N ALA A 409 0.88 -24.02 -18.69
CA ALA A 409 2.29 -23.70 -18.67
C ALA A 409 2.67 -22.83 -19.87
N PHE A 410 3.33 -21.72 -19.60
CA PHE A 410 3.72 -20.77 -20.63
C PHE A 410 4.97 -20.00 -20.24
N THR A 411 5.51 -19.25 -21.20
CA THR A 411 6.59 -18.30 -20.96
C THR A 411 6.06 -16.90 -21.21
N LEU A 412 6.33 -15.99 -20.28
CA LEU A 412 6.13 -14.56 -20.48
C LEU A 412 7.45 -13.96 -20.96
N GLY A 413 7.38 -13.20 -22.03
CA GLY A 413 8.48 -12.36 -22.47
C GLY A 413 8.79 -11.24 -21.46
N PRO A 414 9.89 -10.51 -21.70
CA PRO A 414 10.25 -9.34 -20.91
C PRO A 414 9.09 -8.33 -20.83
N PHE A 415 8.74 -7.87 -19.62
CA PHE A 415 7.69 -6.87 -19.39
C PHE A 415 6.29 -7.25 -19.91
N GLU A 416 6.07 -8.52 -20.27
CA GLU A 416 4.80 -8.98 -20.83
C GLU A 416 3.72 -9.06 -19.74
N THR A 417 2.54 -8.52 -20.04
CA THR A 417 1.31 -8.74 -19.28
C THR A 417 0.40 -9.69 -20.06
N ARG A 418 -0.18 -10.69 -19.39
CA ARG A 418 -1.02 -11.70 -20.01
C ARG A 418 -2.22 -12.06 -19.11
N ALA A 419 -3.35 -12.31 -19.76
CA ALA A 419 -4.47 -13.02 -19.16
C ALA A 419 -4.24 -14.54 -19.21
N VAL A 420 -4.35 -15.22 -18.07
CA VAL A 420 -4.40 -16.68 -18.00
C VAL A 420 -5.87 -17.09 -18.02
N THR A 421 -6.27 -17.89 -19.01
CA THR A 421 -7.66 -18.31 -19.21
C THR A 421 -7.78 -19.81 -18.99
N LEU A 422 -8.73 -20.24 -18.16
CA LEU A 422 -8.99 -21.63 -17.82
C LEU A 422 -10.48 -21.97 -18.02
N ASP A 423 -10.79 -23.24 -18.33
CA ASP A 423 -12.18 -23.70 -18.47
C ASP A 423 -12.93 -23.55 -17.14
N ALA A 424 -14.00 -22.75 -17.14
CA ALA A 424 -14.78 -22.47 -15.95
C ALA A 424 -15.46 -23.73 -15.37
N ALA A 425 -15.72 -24.76 -16.19
CA ALA A 425 -16.37 -26.00 -15.76
C ALA A 425 -15.54 -26.78 -14.72
N ARG A 426 -14.24 -26.48 -14.59
CA ARG A 426 -13.37 -27.05 -13.55
C ARG A 426 -13.71 -26.55 -12.14
N PHE A 427 -14.14 -25.30 -12.03
CA PHE A 427 -14.24 -24.59 -10.77
C PHE A 427 -15.67 -24.72 -10.21
N GLU A 428 -15.78 -25.17 -8.96
CA GLU A 428 -17.06 -25.27 -8.28
C GLU A 428 -17.62 -23.86 -7.98
N VAL A 429 -18.92 -23.66 -8.23
CA VAL A 429 -19.59 -22.40 -7.96
C VAL A 429 -19.74 -22.20 -6.45
N ALA A 430 -19.50 -20.99 -5.97
CA ALA A 430 -19.52 -20.58 -4.57
C ALA A 430 -18.43 -21.23 -3.69
N VAL A 431 -17.39 -21.81 -4.31
CA VAL A 431 -16.22 -22.35 -3.61
C VAL A 431 -14.97 -21.64 -4.12
N PRO A 432 -14.24 -20.89 -3.27
CA PRO A 432 -12.98 -20.27 -3.68
C PRO A 432 -11.92 -21.37 -3.90
N GLU A 433 -11.20 -21.29 -5.01
CA GLU A 433 -10.11 -22.21 -5.35
C GLU A 433 -8.78 -21.45 -5.42
N LEU A 434 -7.80 -21.88 -4.62
CA LEU A 434 -6.43 -21.36 -4.67
C LEU A 434 -5.68 -22.02 -5.84
N LEU A 435 -5.05 -21.21 -6.68
CA LEU A 435 -4.23 -21.64 -7.80
C LEU A 435 -2.77 -21.24 -7.57
N PRO A 436 -1.89 -22.16 -7.14
CA PRO A 436 -0.46 -21.90 -7.10
C PRO A 436 0.11 -21.64 -8.50
N VAL A 437 1.03 -20.69 -8.59
CA VAL A 437 1.74 -20.32 -9.82
C VAL A 437 3.23 -20.34 -9.52
N GLN A 438 3.90 -21.31 -10.14
CA GLN A 438 5.33 -21.52 -9.98
C GLN A 438 6.10 -20.82 -11.09
N VAL A 439 7.09 -20.01 -10.72
CA VAL A 439 7.93 -19.24 -11.65
C VAL A 439 9.31 -19.90 -11.73
N TYR A 440 9.75 -20.15 -12.96
CA TYR A 440 11.01 -20.81 -13.25
C TYR A 440 11.93 -19.92 -14.08
N ASP A 441 13.22 -19.96 -13.73
CA ASP A 441 14.34 -19.39 -14.47
C ASP A 441 15.47 -20.41 -14.56
N GLY A 442 16.05 -20.61 -15.73
CA GLY A 442 17.11 -21.63 -15.92
C GLY A 442 16.67 -23.08 -15.64
N GLY A 443 15.36 -23.34 -15.53
CA GLY A 443 14.79 -24.60 -15.04
C GLY A 443 14.72 -24.75 -13.51
N GLU A 444 15.16 -23.76 -12.74
CA GLU A 444 15.05 -23.71 -11.28
C GLU A 444 13.80 -22.94 -10.85
N LEU A 445 13.15 -23.38 -9.78
CA LEU A 445 12.01 -22.67 -9.19
C LEU A 445 12.55 -21.44 -8.43
N VAL A 446 12.17 -20.25 -8.86
CA VAL A 446 12.66 -18.98 -8.30
C VAL A 446 11.59 -18.23 -7.50
N ALA A 447 10.31 -18.48 -7.77
CA ALA A 447 9.21 -17.94 -6.96
C ALA A 447 7.99 -18.87 -6.98
N ASP A 448 7.20 -18.82 -5.91
CA ASP A 448 5.91 -19.48 -5.77
C ASP A 448 4.90 -18.45 -5.25
N VAL A 449 3.90 -18.13 -6.08
CA VAL A 449 2.82 -17.19 -5.77
C VAL A 449 1.49 -17.87 -5.99
N ALA A 450 0.37 -17.22 -5.67
CA ALA A 450 -0.93 -17.78 -5.98
C ALA A 450 -2.00 -16.71 -6.21
N THR A 451 -3.08 -17.16 -6.83
CA THR A 451 -4.32 -16.40 -6.99
C THR A 451 -5.50 -17.22 -6.50
N VAL A 452 -6.57 -16.57 -6.04
CA VAL A 452 -7.82 -17.23 -5.69
C VAL A 452 -8.87 -16.92 -6.75
N VAL A 453 -9.48 -17.96 -7.31
CA VAL A 453 -10.62 -17.83 -8.21
C VAL A 453 -11.90 -18.15 -7.46
N LEU A 454 -12.90 -17.28 -7.57
CA LEU A 454 -14.24 -17.53 -7.05
C LEU A 454 -15.29 -17.26 -8.13
N ARG A 455 -16.10 -18.29 -8.41
CA ARG A 455 -17.28 -18.18 -9.27
C ARG A 455 -18.52 -18.01 -8.41
N ARG A 456 -19.34 -16.99 -8.66
CA ARG A 456 -20.58 -16.74 -7.91
C ARG A 456 -21.80 -17.24 -8.69
N PRO A 457 -22.83 -17.84 -8.04
CA PRO A 457 -24.05 -18.22 -8.74
C PRO A 457 -24.73 -17.01 -9.41
N THR A 458 -25.60 -17.27 -10.37
CA THR A 458 -26.41 -16.20 -10.98
C THR A 458 -27.31 -15.53 -9.93
N ASP A 459 -27.66 -14.26 -10.11
CA ASP A 459 -28.57 -13.53 -9.20
C ASP A 459 -29.88 -14.29 -8.89
N ALA A 460 -30.42 -15.07 -9.83
CA ALA A 460 -31.62 -15.89 -9.59
C ALA A 460 -31.41 -16.99 -8.52
N GLU A 461 -30.19 -17.49 -8.36
CA GLU A 461 -29.78 -18.52 -7.40
C GLU A 461 -29.09 -17.91 -6.15
N TRP A 462 -28.60 -16.67 -6.28
CA TRP A 462 -27.95 -15.88 -5.25
C TRP A 462 -28.55 -14.46 -5.26
N PRO A 463 -29.77 -14.27 -4.70
CA PRO A 463 -30.44 -12.97 -4.77
C PRO A 463 -29.56 -11.90 -4.15
N VAL A 464 -29.04 -10.98 -4.97
CA VAL A 464 -28.05 -10.00 -4.53
C VAL A 464 -28.60 -9.16 -3.38
N LEU A 465 -29.89 -8.85 -3.36
CA LEU A 465 -30.55 -8.09 -2.28
C LEU A 465 -30.61 -8.82 -0.93
N GLU A 466 -30.47 -10.15 -0.91
CA GLU A 466 -30.47 -10.94 0.33
C GLU A 466 -29.06 -11.36 0.74
N LYS A 467 -28.18 -11.56 -0.24
CA LYS A 467 -26.86 -12.18 -0.06
C LYS A 467 -25.67 -11.25 -0.27
N GLY A 468 -25.90 -10.09 -0.88
CA GLY A 468 -24.84 -9.16 -1.27
C GLY A 468 -23.95 -9.67 -2.41
N ALA A 469 -22.85 -8.95 -2.61
CA ALA A 469 -21.70 -9.33 -3.43
C ALA A 469 -22.04 -9.63 -4.91
N PRO A 470 -22.60 -8.66 -5.66
CA PRO A 470 -22.95 -8.87 -7.07
C PRO A 470 -21.71 -9.27 -7.89
N ALA A 471 -21.83 -10.28 -8.73
CA ALA A 471 -20.75 -10.73 -9.61
C ALA A 471 -20.75 -9.96 -10.93
N PRO A 472 -19.67 -10.02 -11.74
CA PRO A 472 -19.70 -9.54 -13.10
C PRO A 472 -20.93 -10.05 -13.88
N GLY A 473 -21.64 -9.13 -14.52
CA GLY A 473 -22.91 -9.38 -15.20
C GLY A 473 -24.16 -9.16 -14.34
N ASP A 474 -24.08 -9.20 -13.01
CA ASP A 474 -25.21 -8.92 -12.12
C ASP A 474 -25.51 -7.41 -12.04
N ARG A 475 -26.72 -7.08 -11.60
CA ARG A 475 -27.04 -5.68 -11.27
C ARG A 475 -26.44 -5.32 -9.92
N PHE A 476 -25.76 -4.19 -9.86
CA PHE A 476 -25.36 -3.61 -8.59
C PHE A 476 -26.63 -3.20 -7.80
N PRO A 477 -26.76 -3.60 -6.53
CA PRO A 477 -27.94 -3.28 -5.75
C PRO A 477 -27.93 -1.79 -5.42
N MET A 478 -29.07 -1.12 -5.60
CA MET A 478 -29.17 0.29 -5.23
C MET A 478 -29.01 0.44 -3.72
N ILE A 479 -28.04 1.23 -3.30
CA ILE A 479 -27.85 1.63 -1.91
C ILE A 479 -27.90 3.15 -1.79
N THR A 480 -28.37 3.65 -0.65
CA THR A 480 -28.46 5.06 -0.32
C THR A 480 -27.52 5.36 0.84
N VAL A 481 -26.54 6.22 0.58
CA VAL A 481 -25.55 6.67 1.56
C VAL A 481 -25.87 8.10 2.00
N GLY A 482 -25.34 8.53 3.14
CA GLY A 482 -25.40 9.92 3.56
C GLY A 482 -24.24 10.73 3.00
N ARG A 483 -24.43 12.04 2.86
CA ARG A 483 -23.36 13.00 2.55
C ARG A 483 -23.57 14.29 3.34
N GLY A 484 -22.47 14.87 3.82
CA GLY A 484 -22.50 16.15 4.54
C GLY A 484 -22.37 16.02 6.06
N PRO A 485 -22.28 17.15 6.77
CA PRO A 485 -22.02 17.17 8.20
C PRO A 485 -23.24 16.72 9.01
N GLU A 486 -22.99 16.32 10.25
CA GLU A 486 -24.06 15.97 11.22
C GLU A 486 -25.14 17.06 11.27
N GLY A 487 -26.42 16.64 11.24
CA GLY A 487 -27.58 17.53 11.24
C GLY A 487 -27.93 18.17 9.88
N ALA A 488 -27.11 17.97 8.85
CA ALA A 488 -27.38 18.40 7.47
C ALA A 488 -27.02 17.31 6.44
N ILE A 489 -27.23 16.04 6.81
CA ILE A 489 -26.95 14.88 5.97
C ILE A 489 -27.98 14.79 4.83
N GLU A 490 -27.50 14.74 3.59
CA GLU A 490 -28.31 14.50 2.40
C GLU A 490 -28.19 13.04 1.93
N PRO A 491 -29.28 12.40 1.47
CA PRO A 491 -29.21 11.06 0.89
C PRO A 491 -28.66 11.12 -0.54
N VAL A 492 -27.75 10.20 -0.85
CA VAL A 492 -27.19 9.98 -2.19
C VAL A 492 -27.36 8.52 -2.56
N THR A 493 -27.96 8.23 -3.72
CA THR A 493 -28.13 6.86 -4.19
C THR A 493 -27.03 6.47 -5.17
N ILE A 494 -26.48 5.27 -4.99
CA ILE A 494 -25.54 4.62 -5.91
C ILE A 494 -26.12 3.26 -6.38
N PRO A 495 -25.94 2.89 -7.65
CA PRO A 495 -25.20 3.63 -8.67
C PRO A 495 -26.00 4.81 -9.23
N ALA A 496 -25.29 5.79 -9.79
CA ALA A 496 -25.91 6.91 -10.49
C ALA A 496 -26.56 6.44 -11.80
N ALA A 497 -27.82 6.84 -12.03
CA ALA A 497 -28.57 6.37 -13.19
C ALA A 497 -27.97 6.87 -14.52
N GLY A 498 -27.76 5.96 -15.47
CA GLY A 498 -27.37 6.28 -16.85
C GLY A 498 -25.92 6.69 -17.04
N LEU A 499 -25.06 6.43 -16.04
CA LEU A 499 -23.64 6.74 -16.08
C LEU A 499 -22.86 5.48 -15.70
N PRO A 500 -21.82 5.11 -16.45
CA PRO A 500 -20.80 4.22 -15.91
C PRO A 500 -20.29 4.81 -14.60
N GLN A 501 -19.91 3.95 -13.66
CA GLN A 501 -19.47 4.37 -12.32
C GLN A 501 -18.47 3.38 -11.75
N ARG A 502 -17.37 3.89 -11.17
CA ARG A 502 -16.50 3.14 -10.26
C ARG A 502 -16.94 3.40 -8.81
N VAL A 503 -17.17 2.38 -8.00
CA VAL A 503 -17.58 2.50 -6.60
C VAL A 503 -16.53 1.83 -5.73
N VAL A 504 -15.89 2.61 -4.86
CA VAL A 504 -14.81 2.14 -3.98
C VAL A 504 -15.23 2.29 -2.54
N PHE A 505 -15.22 1.17 -1.82
CA PHE A 505 -15.56 1.09 -0.41
C PHE A 505 -14.29 1.20 0.45
N PHE A 506 -14.29 2.01 1.51
CA PHE A 506 -13.14 2.14 2.40
C PHE A 506 -13.49 2.48 3.86
N GLY A 507 -12.59 2.10 4.77
CA GLY A 507 -12.57 2.54 6.16
C GLY A 507 -11.70 3.78 6.32
N SER A 508 -12.20 4.82 6.99
CA SER A 508 -11.52 6.12 7.06
C SER A 508 -10.29 6.14 7.98
N ASP A 509 -10.22 5.18 8.88
CA ASP A 509 -9.19 4.97 9.90
C ASP A 509 -8.14 3.91 9.49
N CYS A 510 -8.32 3.24 8.35
CA CYS A 510 -7.43 2.19 7.90
C CYS A 510 -6.22 2.76 7.15
N VAL A 511 -5.06 2.85 7.82
CA VAL A 511 -3.80 3.35 7.23
C VAL A 511 -3.41 2.60 5.96
N ALA A 512 -3.71 1.30 5.90
CA ALA A 512 -3.40 0.47 4.75
C ALA A 512 -4.12 0.88 3.46
N MET A 513 -5.18 1.69 3.56
CA MET A 513 -5.94 2.17 2.41
C MET A 513 -5.50 3.57 1.94
N TRP A 514 -4.62 4.24 2.69
CA TRP A 514 -4.29 5.64 2.41
C TRP A 514 -3.70 5.84 1.01
N ALA A 515 -2.78 4.97 0.59
CA ALA A 515 -2.19 5.05 -0.75
C ALA A 515 -3.24 4.92 -1.87
N GLU A 516 -4.17 3.97 -1.74
CA GLU A 516 -5.29 3.79 -2.67
C GLU A 516 -6.23 5.00 -2.70
N VAL A 517 -6.67 5.46 -1.52
CA VAL A 517 -7.63 6.56 -1.39
C VAL A 517 -7.01 7.86 -1.91
N GLU A 518 -5.77 8.19 -1.54
CA GLU A 518 -5.10 9.40 -1.99
C GLU A 518 -4.82 9.37 -3.51
N ASP A 519 -4.42 8.23 -4.08
CA ASP A 519 -4.24 8.08 -5.53
C ASP A 519 -5.56 8.26 -6.29
N LEU A 520 -6.62 7.58 -5.85
CA LEU A 520 -7.95 7.68 -6.47
C LEU A 520 -8.48 9.11 -6.43
N ILE A 521 -8.33 9.78 -5.29
CA ILE A 521 -8.69 11.19 -5.11
C ILE A 521 -7.90 12.09 -6.07
N TRP A 522 -6.59 11.88 -6.18
CA TRP A 522 -5.75 12.64 -7.09
C TRP A 522 -6.19 12.44 -8.55
N ARG A 523 -6.41 11.18 -8.97
CA ARG A 523 -6.88 10.80 -10.31
C ARG A 523 -8.23 11.41 -10.66
N LEU A 524 -9.16 11.43 -9.70
CA LEU A 524 -10.44 12.11 -9.85
C LEU A 524 -10.27 13.61 -10.15
N ARG A 525 -9.38 14.30 -9.43
CA ARG A 525 -9.16 15.74 -9.63
C ARG A 525 -8.51 16.08 -10.95
N VAL A 526 -7.53 15.29 -11.38
CA VAL A 526 -6.85 15.52 -12.67
C VAL A 526 -7.69 15.05 -13.87
N GLY A 527 -8.85 14.44 -13.61
CA GLY A 527 -9.79 14.01 -14.64
C GLY A 527 -9.41 12.69 -15.33
N ASP A 528 -8.50 11.92 -14.76
CA ASP A 528 -8.08 10.61 -15.28
C ASP A 528 -9.24 9.59 -15.28
N LEU A 529 -10.28 9.85 -14.48
CA LEU A 529 -11.49 9.03 -14.37
C LEU A 529 -12.74 9.66 -15.01
N ALA A 530 -12.58 10.72 -15.82
CA ALA A 530 -13.71 11.50 -16.34
C ALA A 530 -14.71 10.72 -17.23
N GLY A 531 -14.31 9.56 -17.76
CA GLY A 531 -15.17 8.69 -18.59
C GLY A 531 -16.04 7.71 -17.80
N THR A 532 -15.59 7.30 -16.61
CA THR A 532 -16.27 6.29 -15.79
C THR A 532 -16.87 6.90 -14.52
N GLY A 533 -16.48 8.11 -14.10
CA GLY A 533 -16.87 8.63 -12.78
C GLY A 533 -16.34 7.74 -11.64
N ALA A 534 -16.13 8.29 -10.45
CA ALA A 534 -15.92 7.46 -9.27
C ALA A 534 -16.71 7.99 -8.08
N PHE A 535 -17.08 7.08 -7.19
CA PHE A 535 -17.75 7.36 -5.95
C PHE A 535 -17.03 6.67 -4.80
N LEU A 536 -16.63 7.47 -3.83
CA LEU A 536 -15.96 7.03 -2.62
C LEU A 536 -17.01 6.76 -1.54
N GLU A 537 -17.20 5.51 -1.17
CA GLU A 537 -18.08 5.09 -0.08
C GLU A 537 -17.24 4.80 1.15
N SER A 538 -17.47 5.57 2.21
CA SER A 538 -16.79 5.42 3.50
C SER A 538 -17.70 4.76 4.52
N PHE A 539 -17.16 3.93 5.40
CA PHE A 539 -17.92 3.47 6.56
C PHE A 539 -18.36 4.67 7.42
N ASP A 540 -17.42 5.52 7.86
CA ASP A 540 -17.68 6.67 8.74
C ASP A 540 -18.02 7.96 7.98
N ASN A 541 -18.70 8.90 8.64
CA ASN A 541 -18.89 10.25 8.15
C ASN A 541 -17.58 11.03 8.18
N LEU A 542 -17.12 11.41 6.98
CA LEU A 542 -15.89 12.18 6.82
C LEU A 542 -16.09 13.69 7.10
N ALA A 543 -17.31 14.20 7.19
CA ALA A 543 -17.55 15.63 7.31
C ALA A 543 -17.47 16.16 8.75
N PRO A 544 -17.08 17.45 8.94
CA PRO A 544 -16.39 18.34 8.00
C PRO A 544 -14.85 18.27 8.11
N ILE A 545 -14.33 17.65 9.17
CA ILE A 545 -12.91 17.69 9.51
C ILE A 545 -12.10 16.71 8.63
N ARG A 546 -12.61 15.50 8.37
CA ARG A 546 -11.90 14.49 7.54
C ARG A 546 -12.05 14.76 6.03
N THR A 547 -13.09 15.48 5.58
CA THR A 547 -13.23 15.89 4.17
C THR A 547 -12.14 16.84 3.72
N ALA A 548 -11.74 17.79 4.60
CA ALA A 548 -10.59 18.66 4.34
C ALA A 548 -9.31 17.82 4.28
N ARG A 549 -9.08 16.96 5.30
CA ARG A 549 -7.91 16.08 5.39
C ARG A 549 -7.64 15.29 4.10
N TRP A 550 -8.67 14.67 3.54
CA TRP A 550 -8.60 13.90 2.29
C TRP A 550 -8.79 14.77 1.04
N GLN A 551 -9.04 16.07 1.22
CA GLN A 551 -9.31 17.06 0.18
C GLN A 551 -10.50 16.63 -0.73
N LEU A 552 -11.55 16.06 -0.13
CA LEU A 552 -12.73 15.54 -0.84
C LEU A 552 -13.66 16.62 -1.42
N ASP A 553 -13.30 17.90 -1.28
CA ASP A 553 -14.08 19.02 -1.79
C ASP A 553 -14.28 18.90 -3.31
N GLY A 554 -15.55 18.92 -3.73
CA GLY A 554 -15.93 18.77 -5.13
C GLY A 554 -15.89 17.33 -5.68
N LEU A 555 -15.52 16.34 -4.87
CA LEU A 555 -15.51 14.92 -5.27
C LEU A 555 -16.79 14.18 -4.85
N PRO A 556 -17.25 13.18 -5.62
CA PRO A 556 -18.39 12.34 -5.23
C PRO A 556 -17.98 11.38 -4.12
N TRP A 557 -18.63 11.49 -2.95
CA TRP A 557 -18.42 10.60 -1.82
C TRP A 557 -19.70 10.51 -0.97
N GLY A 558 -19.78 9.50 -0.12
CA GLY A 558 -20.81 9.35 0.91
C GLY A 558 -20.40 8.35 1.99
N PHE A 559 -21.25 8.17 3.00
CA PHE A 559 -21.00 7.24 4.10
C PHE A 559 -22.22 6.39 4.48
N SER A 560 -21.98 5.21 5.06
CA SER A 560 -23.04 4.25 5.41
C SER A 560 -23.18 3.87 6.89
N SER A 561 -22.37 4.43 7.80
CA SER A 561 -22.46 4.12 9.24
C SER A 561 -23.87 4.39 9.81
N PRO A 562 -24.57 3.38 10.33
CA PRO A 562 -25.94 3.50 10.85
C PRO A 562 -26.00 4.30 12.16
N GLU A 563 -24.88 4.41 12.88
CA GLU A 563 -24.78 5.21 14.10
C GLU A 563 -24.81 6.72 13.79
N GLU A 564 -24.38 7.10 12.59
CA GLU A 564 -24.24 8.49 12.16
C GLU A 564 -25.30 8.92 11.14
N LEU A 565 -25.95 7.96 10.47
CA LEU A 565 -27.02 8.22 9.52
C LEU A 565 -28.39 8.44 10.19
N PRO A 566 -29.23 9.34 9.64
CA PRO A 566 -30.64 9.40 10.00
C PRO A 566 -31.33 8.04 9.75
N PRO A 567 -32.16 7.52 10.69
CA PRO A 567 -32.82 6.23 10.54
C PRO A 567 -33.65 6.09 9.25
N GLU A 568 -34.20 7.19 8.74
CA GLU A 568 -34.93 7.23 7.47
C GLU A 568 -34.05 6.96 6.25
N ILE A 569 -32.74 7.26 6.30
CA ILE A 569 -31.79 6.93 5.24
C ILE A 569 -31.38 5.46 5.36
N VAL A 570 -31.07 4.99 6.57
CA VAL A 570 -30.75 3.58 6.84
C VAL A 570 -31.87 2.67 6.33
N ALA A 571 -33.13 3.04 6.57
CA ALA A 571 -34.30 2.28 6.14
C ALA A 571 -34.52 2.20 4.62
N LEU A 572 -33.79 2.98 3.80
CA LEU A 572 -33.84 2.89 2.33
C LEU A 572 -32.96 1.76 1.79
N ASN A 573 -32.05 1.23 2.61
CA ASN A 573 -31.15 0.16 2.23
C ASN A 573 -31.71 -1.22 2.56
N PRO A 574 -31.36 -2.25 1.77
CA PRO A 574 -31.64 -3.63 2.13
C PRO A 574 -30.75 -4.15 3.28
N TRP A 575 -29.64 -3.45 3.55
CA TRP A 575 -28.67 -3.74 4.61
C TRP A 575 -28.53 -2.54 5.55
N GLU A 576 -28.33 -2.82 6.84
CA GLU A 576 -27.99 -1.78 7.81
C GLU A 576 -26.55 -1.31 7.65
N LEU A 577 -25.67 -2.25 7.32
CA LEU A 577 -24.25 -2.03 7.04
C LEU A 577 -23.96 -2.57 5.63
N PRO A 578 -24.24 -1.81 4.56
CA PRO A 578 -24.06 -2.28 3.18
C PRO A 578 -22.67 -2.84 2.94
N TYR A 579 -21.65 -2.15 3.41
CA TYR A 579 -20.27 -2.55 3.26
C TYR A 579 -19.99 -3.92 3.91
N ASP A 580 -20.17 -4.06 5.22
CA ASP A 580 -19.87 -5.31 5.96
C ASP A 580 -20.79 -6.48 5.59
N GLN A 581 -22.07 -6.20 5.34
CA GLN A 581 -23.08 -7.24 5.15
C GLN A 581 -23.18 -7.70 3.69
N ALA A 582 -22.73 -6.89 2.73
CA ALA A 582 -22.94 -7.17 1.31
C ALA A 582 -21.71 -7.01 0.42
N PHE A 583 -20.82 -6.06 0.65
CA PHE A 583 -19.73 -5.78 -0.30
C PHE A 583 -18.36 -6.27 0.16
N ASN A 584 -18.24 -6.68 1.42
CA ASN A 584 -17.08 -7.40 1.93
C ASN A 584 -17.05 -8.84 1.36
N LEU A 585 -15.97 -9.18 0.65
CA LEU A 585 -15.74 -10.49 0.02
C LEU A 585 -14.68 -11.25 0.81
N GLU A 586 -15.04 -11.77 1.98
CA GLU A 586 -14.12 -12.49 2.88
C GLU A 586 -13.53 -13.77 2.25
N GLU A 587 -14.21 -14.36 1.25
CA GLU A 587 -13.74 -15.57 0.57
C GLU A 587 -12.56 -15.31 -0.37
N LEU A 588 -12.30 -14.06 -0.71
CA LEU A 588 -11.22 -13.65 -1.62
C LEU A 588 -10.16 -12.84 -0.86
N PRO A 589 -8.87 -13.08 -1.10
CA PRO A 589 -7.82 -12.21 -0.59
C PRO A 589 -8.00 -10.81 -1.19
N GLY A 590 -7.85 -9.78 -0.36
CA GLY A 590 -7.84 -8.38 -0.78
C GLY A 590 -6.54 -7.70 -0.43
N ALA A 591 -6.38 -6.49 -0.95
CA ALA A 591 -5.29 -5.57 -0.63
C ALA A 591 -5.29 -5.13 0.84
N ALA A 592 -6.46 -4.91 1.43
CA ALA A 592 -6.56 -4.47 2.81
C ALA A 592 -7.78 -5.05 3.53
N TYR A 593 -8.06 -6.38 3.40
CA TYR A 593 -9.29 -7.12 3.79
C TYR A 593 -10.60 -6.46 3.30
N HIS A 594 -10.57 -5.19 2.90
CA HIS A 594 -11.65 -4.25 3.05
C HIS A 594 -11.93 -3.31 1.85
N PRO A 595 -11.04 -3.02 0.89
CA PRO A 595 -11.52 -2.43 -0.35
C PRO A 595 -12.12 -3.49 -1.26
N THR A 596 -13.33 -3.22 -1.71
CA THR A 596 -13.86 -3.81 -2.93
C THR A 596 -14.15 -2.66 -3.87
N ASP A 597 -13.64 -2.77 -5.09
CA ASP A 597 -13.78 -1.77 -6.12
C ASP A 597 -14.67 -2.35 -7.23
N TYR A 598 -15.82 -1.73 -7.46
CA TYR A 598 -16.77 -2.15 -8.47
C TYR A 598 -16.74 -1.19 -9.65
N GLU A 599 -16.49 -1.70 -10.85
CA GLU A 599 -16.76 -0.98 -12.09
C GLU A 599 -18.14 -1.36 -12.63
N LEU A 600 -18.94 -0.34 -12.93
CA LEU A 600 -20.32 -0.46 -13.36
C LEU A 600 -20.51 0.15 -14.75
N ASP A 601 -21.36 -0.47 -15.57
CA ASP A 601 -21.83 0.13 -16.82
C ASP A 601 -22.94 1.17 -16.57
N ALA A 602 -23.39 1.82 -17.65
CA ALA A 602 -24.44 2.84 -17.57
C ALA A 602 -25.82 2.31 -17.13
N ASP A 603 -26.04 1.00 -17.19
CA ASP A 603 -27.23 0.31 -16.71
C ASP A 603 -27.11 -0.15 -15.24
N GLY A 604 -25.97 0.13 -14.61
CA GLY A 604 -25.64 -0.28 -13.24
C GLY A 604 -25.33 -1.78 -13.12
N ARG A 605 -24.88 -2.43 -14.18
CA ARG A 605 -24.37 -3.81 -14.11
C ARG A 605 -22.89 -3.81 -13.78
N VAL A 606 -22.49 -4.77 -12.96
CA VAL A 606 -21.09 -4.97 -12.61
C VAL A 606 -20.33 -5.48 -13.85
N ILE A 607 -19.29 -4.76 -14.24
CA ILE A 607 -18.36 -5.15 -15.30
C ILE A 607 -17.19 -5.92 -14.69
N ALA A 608 -16.66 -5.41 -13.58
CA ALA A 608 -15.52 -5.97 -12.89
C ALA A 608 -15.60 -5.71 -11.39
N VAL A 609 -14.93 -6.58 -10.63
CA VAL A 609 -14.72 -6.42 -9.19
C VAL A 609 -13.22 -6.57 -8.94
N GLU A 610 -12.59 -5.50 -8.45
CA GLU A 610 -11.18 -5.46 -8.11
C GLU A 610 -11.04 -5.46 -6.58
N ARG A 611 -10.31 -6.44 -6.04
CA ARG A 611 -10.00 -6.59 -4.60
C ARG A 611 -8.65 -5.97 -4.21
N GLU A 612 -7.91 -5.52 -5.21
CA GLU A 612 -6.57 -4.97 -5.08
C GLU A 612 -6.44 -3.80 -6.03
N TYR A 613 -6.44 -2.58 -5.52
CA TYR A 613 -6.36 -1.39 -6.35
C TYR A 613 -5.03 -1.29 -7.08
N ARG A 614 -5.07 -1.23 -8.42
CA ARG A 614 -3.87 -1.15 -9.27
C ARG A 614 -3.75 0.15 -10.06
N GLY A 615 -4.55 1.16 -9.73
CA GLY A 615 -4.44 2.49 -10.32
C GLY A 615 -4.68 2.47 -11.84
N THR A 616 -3.73 2.99 -12.61
CA THR A 616 -3.74 2.98 -14.08
C THR A 616 -3.17 1.70 -14.71
N HIS A 617 -2.83 0.69 -13.90
CA HIS A 617 -2.06 -0.49 -14.32
C HIS A 617 -2.77 -1.83 -14.06
N PRO A 618 -4.05 -2.00 -14.45
CA PRO A 618 -4.75 -3.27 -14.25
C PRO A 618 -3.98 -4.41 -14.95
N LEU A 619 -3.85 -5.56 -14.27
CA LEU A 619 -3.25 -6.76 -14.87
C LEU A 619 -4.17 -7.44 -15.86
N PHE A 620 -5.47 -7.28 -15.64
CA PHE A 620 -6.49 -7.75 -16.53
C PHE A 620 -7.70 -6.83 -16.36
N ALA A 621 -8.13 -6.24 -17.46
CA ALA A 621 -9.41 -5.58 -17.55
C ALA A 621 -10.19 -6.34 -18.61
N ALA A 622 -11.01 -7.31 -18.20
CA ALA A 622 -12.05 -7.77 -19.08
C ALA A 622 -13.21 -8.41 -18.30
N SER A 623 -14.41 -7.93 -18.56
CA SER A 623 -15.37 -8.87 -19.11
C SER A 623 -14.92 -9.15 -20.55
N LEU A 624 -14.61 -10.41 -20.87
CA LEU A 624 -14.35 -10.86 -22.25
C LEU A 624 -15.66 -10.88 -23.05
N SER A 625 -16.40 -9.76 -23.05
CA SER A 625 -17.59 -9.58 -23.86
C SER A 625 -17.39 -8.45 -24.88
N ASP A 626 -16.37 -8.61 -25.72
CA ASP A 626 -16.48 -8.22 -27.13
C ASP A 626 -17.56 -9.09 -27.80
N GLY A 627 -18.81 -8.78 -27.46
CA GLY A 627 -19.99 -9.07 -28.24
C GLY A 627 -20.40 -7.82 -29.00
N ALA A 628 -19.47 -7.22 -29.75
CA ALA A 628 -19.79 -6.28 -30.82
C ALA A 628 -20.59 -7.05 -31.89
N GLY A 629 -21.91 -7.08 -31.73
CA GLY A 629 -22.84 -7.40 -32.80
C GLY A 629 -22.99 -6.19 -33.73
N ASP A 630 -22.64 -6.40 -35.00
CA ASP A 630 -22.98 -5.67 -36.24
C ASP A 630 -23.31 -4.16 -36.19
#